data_AF-A0A497AQG7-F1
#
_entry.id   AF-A0A497AQG7-F1
#
_cell.length_a   1.000
_cell.length_b   1.000
_cell.length_c   1.000
_cell.angle_alpha   90.00
_cell.angle_beta   90.00
_cell.angle_gamma   90.00
#
_symmetry.space_group_name_H-M   'P 1'
#
loop_
_entity.id
_entity.type
_entity.pdbx_description
1 polymer ?
#
loop_
_entity_poly.entity_id
_entity_poly.type
_entity_poly.pdbx_seq_one_letter_code
_entity_poly.pdbx_strand_id
1 'polypeptide(L)' 'MLTTSTPFMRDLLNLMEAMGVRARFKVMVGGAPITPEFAAKIGADGTASNAMQAVQLARRLVRERRAERGAA' A
#
# COMPACT_ATOMS: atom_id res chain seq x y z
N MET A 1 -3.11 -16.65 -16.35
CA MET A 1 -3.23 -15.18 -16.22
C MET A 1 -3.64 -14.88 -14.77
N LEU A 2 -2.77 -14.28 -13.95
CA LEU A 2 -2.98 -14.00 -12.51
C LEU A 2 -3.13 -12.48 -12.26
N THR A 3 -3.85 -11.78 -13.14
CA THR A 3 -3.89 -10.30 -13.19
C THR A 3 -5.28 -9.71 -12.97
N THR A 4 -6.26 -10.52 -12.57
CA THR A 4 -7.65 -10.03 -12.38
C THR A 4 -7.71 -8.93 -11.32
N SER A 5 -6.88 -8.99 -10.28
CA SER A 5 -6.91 -8.00 -9.18
C SER A 5 -6.12 -6.71 -9.46
N THR A 6 -5.15 -6.72 -10.37
CA THR A 6 -4.22 -5.61 -10.60
C THR A 6 -4.89 -4.28 -10.98
N PRO A 7 -5.89 -4.23 -11.91
CA PRO A 7 -6.60 -2.97 -12.19
C PRO A 7 -7.39 -2.47 -10.96
N PHE A 8 -8.03 -3.37 -10.22
CA PHE A 8 -8.86 -3.01 -9.07
C PHE A 8 -8.07 -2.45 -7.87
N MET A 9 -6.76 -2.73 -7.78
CA MET A 9 -5.91 -2.12 -6.74
C MET A 9 -5.89 -0.59 -6.82
N ARG A 10 -5.90 -0.04 -8.04
CA ARG A 10 -5.98 1.41 -8.26
C ARG A 10 -7.37 1.94 -7.91
N ASP A 11 -8.42 1.23 -8.31
CA ASP A 11 -9.80 1.63 -8.06
C ASP A 11 -10.09 1.69 -6.55
N LEU A 12 -9.55 0.76 -5.77
CA LEU A 12 -9.63 0.79 -4.31
C LEU A 12 -8.98 2.05 -3.73
N LEU A 13 -7.77 2.41 -4.18
CA LEU A 13 -7.08 3.61 -3.70
C LEU A 13 -7.84 4.89 -4.07
N ASN A 14 -8.37 4.96 -5.30
CA ASN A 14 -9.22 6.06 -5.73
C ASN A 14 -10.50 6.16 -4.89
N LEU A 15 -11.12 5.03 -4.56
CA LEU A 15 -12.31 4.99 -3.69
C LEU A 15 -11.99 5.47 -2.27
N MET A 16 -10.85 5.05 -1.71
CA MET A 16 -10.40 5.52 -0.39
C MET A 16 -10.16 7.04 -0.37
N GLU A 17 -9.63 7.61 -1.45
CA GLU A 17 -9.49 9.06 -1.61
C GLU A 17 -10.85 9.75 -1.72
N ALA A 18 -11.76 9.23 -2.56
CA ALA A 18 -13.11 9.76 -2.72
C ALA A 18 -13.93 9.72 -1.42
N MET A 19 -13.71 8.71 -0.58
CA MET A 19 -14.31 8.59 0.74
C MET A 19 -13.61 9.44 1.83
N GLY A 20 -12.49 10.09 1.50
CA GLY A 20 -11.70 10.89 2.45
C GLY A 20 -11.01 10.06 3.55
N VAL A 21 -10.83 8.76 3.33
CA VAL A 21 -10.23 7.85 4.33
C VAL A 21 -8.81 7.41 3.97
N ARG A 22 -8.27 7.79 2.81
CA ARG A 22 -6.96 7.33 2.34
C ARG A 22 -5.82 7.64 3.31
N ALA A 23 -5.80 8.84 3.89
CA ALA A 23 -4.79 9.24 4.89
C ALA A 23 -4.91 8.49 6.23
N ARG A 24 -6.04 7.80 6.49
CA ARG A 24 -6.24 7.09 7.76
C ARG A 24 -5.45 5.78 7.81
N PHE A 25 -5.24 5.14 6.65
CA PHE A 25 -4.67 3.80 6.52
C PHE A 25 -3.37 3.82 5.71
N LYS A 26 -2.47 2.88 6.02
CA LYS A 26 -1.35 2.54 5.14
C LYS A 26 -1.75 1.32 4.32
N VAL A 27 -1.50 1.34 3.02
CA VAL A 27 -1.92 0.33 2.03
C VAL A 27 -0.70 -0.28 1.38
N MET A 28 -0.53 -1.59 1.52
CA MET A 28 0.49 -2.36 0.81
C MET A 28 -0.16 -3.17 -0.30
N VAL A 29 0.51 -3.29 -1.44
CA VAL A 29 0.08 -4.13 -2.56
C VAL A 29 1.14 -5.19 -2.86
N GLY A 30 0.75 -6.32 -3.44
CA GLY A 30 1.66 -7.41 -3.73
C GLY A 30 1.08 -8.42 -4.72
N GLY A 31 1.93 -9.32 -5.20
CA GLY A 31 1.62 -10.32 -6.22
C GLY A 31 2.80 -10.49 -7.17
N ALA A 32 2.86 -11.62 -7.88
CA ALA A 32 3.95 -11.93 -8.81
C ALA A 32 4.26 -10.84 -9.86
N PRO A 33 3.27 -10.13 -10.45
CA PRO A 33 3.55 -9.08 -11.43
C PRO A 33 3.75 -7.68 -10.83
N ILE A 34 3.72 -7.52 -9.50
CA ILE A 34 3.73 -6.21 -8.85
C ILE A 34 5.16 -5.74 -8.63
N THR A 35 5.50 -4.58 -9.20
CA THR A 35 6.80 -3.93 -9.00
C THR A 35 6.68 -2.73 -8.05
N PRO A 36 7.80 -2.28 -7.43
CA PRO A 36 7.82 -1.04 -6.65
C PRO A 36 7.30 0.18 -7.41
N GLU A 37 7.64 0.28 -8.70
CA GLU A 37 7.20 1.37 -9.58
C GLU A 37 5.69 1.34 -9.80
N PHE A 38 5.10 0.15 -9.97
CA PHE A 38 3.66 0.00 -10.08
C PHE A 38 2.96 0.43 -8.77
N ALA A 39 3.46 -0.04 -7.62
CA ALA A 39 2.90 0.30 -6.31
C ALA A 39 2.92 1.81 -6.08
N ALA A 40 4.04 2.47 -6.38
CA ALA A 40 4.17 3.93 -6.29
C ALA A 40 3.22 4.64 -7.29
N LYS A 41 3.13 4.14 -8.53
CA LYS A 41 2.28 4.73 -9.58
C LYS A 41 0.80 4.74 -9.21
N ILE A 42 0.31 3.71 -8.51
CA ILE A 42 -1.09 3.65 -8.08
C ILE A 42 -1.34 4.36 -6.74
N GLY A 43 -0.30 4.79 -6.03
CA GLY A 43 -0.42 5.48 -4.75
C GLY A 43 -0.48 4.56 -3.53
N ALA A 44 0.05 3.33 -3.62
CA ALA A 44 0.23 2.45 -2.47
C ALA A 44 1.42 2.90 -1.61
N ASP A 45 1.39 2.62 -0.31
CA ASP A 45 2.47 2.92 0.64
C ASP A 45 3.65 1.94 0.52
N GLY A 46 3.47 0.83 -0.22
CA GLY A 46 4.60 0.00 -0.64
C GLY A 46 4.21 -1.38 -1.16
N THR A 47 5.25 -2.11 -1.56
CA THR A 47 5.22 -3.52 -1.98
C THR A 47 6.53 -4.18 -1.55
N ALA A 48 6.54 -5.50 -1.51
CA ALA A 48 7.74 -6.27 -1.19
C ALA A 48 7.82 -7.52 -2.07
N SER A 49 9.05 -7.88 -2.45
CA SER A 49 9.32 -8.99 -3.36
C SER A 49 9.25 -10.37 -2.68
N ASN A 50 9.18 -10.41 -1.34
CA ASN A 50 9.05 -11.64 -0.57
C ASN A 50 8.42 -11.38 0.81
N ALA A 51 8.05 -12.47 1.48
CA ALA A 51 7.38 -12.42 2.79
C ALA A 51 8.22 -11.72 3.87
N MET A 52 9.53 -11.97 3.93
CA MET A 52 10.38 -11.36 4.96
C MET A 52 10.45 -9.84 4.81
N GLN A 53 10.65 -9.36 3.57
CA GLN A 53 10.65 -7.93 3.26
C GLN A 53 9.26 -7.29 3.52
N ALA A 54 8.18 -8.01 3.23
CA ALA A 54 6.82 -7.54 3.53
C ALA A 54 6.61 -7.30 5.03
N VAL A 55 7.10 -8.20 5.89
CA VAL A 55 7.04 -8.04 7.35
C VAL A 55 7.85 -6.80 7.79
N GLN A 56 9.05 -6.60 7.26
CA GLN A 56 9.88 -5.44 7.58
C GLN A 56 9.19 -4.13 7.15
N LEU A 57 8.64 -4.09 5.94
CA LEU A 57 7.90 -2.96 5.40
C LEU A 57 6.66 -2.64 6.24
N ALA A 58 5.84 -3.65 6.56
CA ALA A 58 4.65 -3.46 7.39
C ALA A 58 4.99 -2.88 8.77
N ARG A 59 6.05 -3.40 9.41
CA ARG A 59 6.53 -2.87 10.71
C ARG A 59 6.98 -1.41 10.59
N ARG A 60 7.65 -1.04 9.50
CA ARG A 60 8.06 0.34 9.24
C ARG A 60 6.85 1.26 9.08
N LEU A 61 5.92 0.91 8.19
CA LEU A 61 4.72 1.71 7.92
C LEU A 61 3.85 1.92 9.16
N VAL A 62 3.70 0.90 10.01
CA VAL A 62 2.98 1.02 11.29
C VAL A 62 3.69 1.97 12.26
N ARG A 63 5.02 1.93 12.34
CA ARG A 63 5.79 2.86 13.18
C ARG A 63 5.65 4.30 12.69
N GLU A 64 5.82 4.54 11.39
CA GLU A 64 5.63 5.86 10.77
C GLU A 64 4.22 6.39 11.05
N ARG A 65 3.19 5.56 10.85
CA ARG A 65 1.80 5.93 11.13
C ARG A 65 1.56 6.30 12.60
N ARG A 66 2.18 5.58 13.54
CA ARG A 66 2.07 5.88 14.98
C ARG A 66 2.76 7.20 15.32
N ALA A 67 3.94 7.46 14.75
CA ALA A 67 4.65 8.72 14.93
C ALA A 67 3.83 9.91 14.39
N GLU A 68 3.26 9.78 13.20
CA GLU A 68 2.34 10.78 12.61
C GLU A 68 1.12 11.07 13.50
N ARG A 69 0.58 10.07 14.23
CA ARG A 69 -0.54 10.28 15.17
C ARG A 69 -0.14 10.87 16.51
N GLY A 70 1.09 10.64 16.96
CA GLY A 70 1.58 11.17 18.23
C GLY A 70 2.10 12.60 18.13
N ALA A 71 2.38 13.07 16.91
CA ALA A 71 2.85 14.43 16.63
C ALA A 71 1.72 15.42 16.27
N ALA A 72 0.46 14.96 16.23
CA ALA A 72 -0.74 15.75 15.97
C ALA A 72 -1.66 15.72 17.19
#